data_AF-A0A9D6D453-F1
#
_entry.id   AF-A0A9D6D453-F1
#
_cell.length_a   1.000
_cell.length_b   1.000
_cell.length_c   1.000
_cell.angle_alpha   90.00
_cell.angle_beta   90.00
_cell.angle_gamma   90.00
#
_symmetry.space_group_name_H-M   'P 1'
#
loop_
_entity.id
_entity.type
_entity.pdbx_description
1 polymer ?
#
loop_
_entity_poly.entity_id
_entity_poly.type
_entity_poly.pdbx_seq_one_letter_code
_entity_poly.pdbx_strand_id
1 'polypeptide(L)'
;MLICYLTRRRLGALLDGALQGTQARTAEAHLAWCARCQREAESLRGLQALLRRHAPPAGPPDWTGFWQGVVRGVQDARRPVPAPARRWGWRPGLAVGSALAALFVASITAWQLSVPPRPGVLVSSAETATPGGTVMVYSPPEKDVAVVWLFED
;
A
#
# COMPACT_ATOMS: atom_id res chain seq x y z
N MET A 1 11.73 11.55 -3.35
CA MET A 1 10.78 12.56 -2.81
C MET A 1 10.53 12.36 -1.31
N LEU A 2 9.94 11.24 -0.86
CA LEU A 2 9.56 11.05 0.55
C LEU A 2 10.72 11.11 1.55
N ILE A 3 11.83 10.40 1.27
CA ILE A 3 13.01 10.40 2.16
C ILE A 3 13.59 11.81 2.30
N CYS A 4 13.67 12.56 1.21
CA CYS A 4 14.14 13.96 1.23
C CYS A 4 13.24 14.86 2.09
N TYR A 5 11.91 14.72 1.96
CA TYR A 5 10.96 15.43 2.81
C TYR A 5 11.14 15.08 4.29
N LEU A 6 11.26 13.79 4.62
CA LEU A 6 11.44 13.32 6.00
C LEU A 6 12.78 13.78 6.59
N THR A 7 13.87 13.66 5.83
CA THR A 7 15.19 14.12 6.26
C THR A 7 15.18 15.62 6.50
N ARG A 8 14.61 16.41 5.58
CA ARG A 8 14.49 17.87 5.71
C ARG A 8 13.75 18.27 6.99
N ARG A 9 12.63 17.62 7.29
CA ARG A 9 11.84 17.85 8.51
C ARG A 9 12.61 17.48 9.79
N ARG A 10 13.59 16.59 9.70
CA ARG A 10 14.42 16.11 10.81
C ARG A 10 15.78 16.81 10.92
N LEU A 11 16.13 17.71 10.00
CA LEU A 11 17.47 18.32 9.97
C LEU A 11 17.81 19.06 11.25
N GLY A 12 16.89 19.84 11.83
CA GLY A 12 17.14 20.53 13.10
C GLY A 12 17.50 19.56 14.22
N ALA A 13 16.63 18.56 14.46
CA ALA A 13 16.87 17.53 15.47
C ALA A 13 18.14 16.71 15.22
N LEU A 14 18.51 16.48 13.96
CA LEU A 14 19.77 15.82 13.62
C LEU A 14 20.98 16.70 13.94
N LEU A 15 20.93 18.00 13.58
CA LEU A 15 22.01 18.96 13.83
C LEU A 15 22.21 19.24 15.33
N ASP A 16 21.15 19.17 16.11
CA ASP A 16 21.17 19.36 17.57
C ASP A 16 21.52 18.06 18.32
N GLY A 17 21.77 16.95 17.62
CA GLY A 17 22.07 15.65 18.22
C GLY A 17 20.88 14.98 18.93
N ALA A 18 19.67 15.50 18.75
CA ALA A 18 18.44 15.02 19.39
C ALA A 18 17.85 13.79 18.68
N LEU A 19 18.23 13.52 17.43
CA LEU A 19 17.76 12.37 16.67
C LEU A 19 18.56 11.11 17.03
N GLN A 20 17.89 9.98 17.28
CA GLN A 20 18.53 8.74 17.74
C GLN A 20 18.16 7.51 16.91
N GLY A 21 18.98 6.47 17.02
CA GLY A 21 18.73 5.15 16.48
C GLY A 21 18.59 5.13 14.96
N THR A 22 17.58 4.40 14.46
CA THR A 22 17.37 4.23 13.02
C THR A 22 17.11 5.55 12.32
N GLN A 23 16.41 6.49 12.96
CA GLN A 23 16.06 7.76 12.33
C GLN A 23 17.28 8.63 12.03
N ALA A 24 18.27 8.66 12.94
CA ALA A 24 19.54 9.34 12.73
C ALA A 24 20.31 8.74 11.56
N ARG A 25 20.51 7.42 11.58
CA ARG A 25 21.23 6.70 10.51
C ARG A 25 20.60 6.89 9.14
N THR A 26 19.27 6.83 9.03
CA THR A 26 18.60 7.06 7.73
C THR A 26 18.76 8.50 7.24
N ALA A 27 18.68 9.47 8.16
CA ALA A 27 18.84 10.89 7.81
C ALA A 27 20.27 11.22 7.39
N GLU A 28 21.28 10.71 8.10
CA GLU A 28 22.71 10.85 7.78
C GLU A 28 23.05 10.18 6.44
N ALA A 29 22.58 8.94 6.23
CA ALA A 29 22.77 8.24 4.97
C ALA A 29 22.18 9.02 3.79
N HIS A 30 21.00 9.63 3.95
CA HIS A 30 20.42 10.49 2.91
C HIS A 30 21.23 11.77 2.68
N LEU A 31 21.69 12.40 3.76
CA LEU A 31 22.52 13.61 3.72
C LEU A 31 23.85 13.39 2.98
N ALA A 32 24.41 12.18 3.05
CA ALA A 32 25.68 11.87 2.39
C ALA A 32 25.64 12.05 0.86
N TRP A 33 24.48 11.90 0.22
CA TRP A 33 24.36 11.95 -1.25
C TRP A 33 23.38 12.99 -1.79
N CYS A 34 22.49 13.55 -0.95
CA CYS A 34 21.47 14.47 -1.41
C CYS A 34 21.92 15.94 -1.30
N ALA A 35 22.37 16.52 -2.43
CA ALA A 35 22.80 17.92 -2.50
C ALA A 35 21.74 18.94 -2.01
N ARG A 36 20.45 18.63 -2.21
CA ARG A 36 19.35 19.48 -1.73
C ARG A 36 19.26 19.50 -0.19
N CYS A 37 19.46 18.37 0.46
CA CYS A 37 19.47 18.28 1.92
C CYS A 37 20.78 18.81 2.52
N GLN A 38 21.91 18.67 1.82
CA GLN A 38 23.19 19.24 2.22
C GLN A 38 23.13 20.76 2.31
N ARG A 39 22.65 21.43 1.25
CA ARG A 39 22.47 22.90 1.25
C ARG A 39 21.58 23.40 2.38
N GLU A 40 20.52 22.66 2.71
CA GLU A 40 19.61 23.04 3.79
C GLU A 40 20.22 22.79 5.18
N ALA A 41 21.05 21.76 5.33
CA ALA A 41 21.82 21.57 6.56
C ALA A 41 22.87 22.67 6.73
N GLU A 42 23.53 23.09 5.65
CA GLU A 42 24.48 24.21 5.66
C GLU A 42 23.83 25.54 6.03
N SER A 43 22.64 25.85 5.47
CA SER A 43 21.91 27.07 5.82
C SER A 43 21.52 27.10 7.30
N LEU A 44 21.06 25.98 7.84
CA LEU A 44 20.75 25.85 9.27
C LEU A 44 22.00 26.00 10.14
N ARG A 45 23.13 25.39 9.77
CA ARG A 45 24.41 25.57 10.49
C ARG A 45 24.88 27.03 10.46
N GLY A 46 24.74 27.70 9.32
CA GLY A 46 25.05 29.12 9.18
C GLY A 46 24.20 29.99 10.11
N LEU A 47 22.89 29.76 10.14
CA LEU A 47 21.98 30.44 11.06
C LEU A 47 22.37 30.21 12.53
N GLN A 48 22.61 28.95 12.92
CA GLN A 48 23.05 28.63 14.28
C GLN A 48 24.37 29.32 14.64
N ALA A 49 25.31 29.41 13.70
CA ALA A 49 26.58 30.11 13.93
C ALA A 49 26.38 31.61 14.15
N LEU A 50 25.48 32.25 13.39
CA LEU A 50 25.12 33.66 13.58
C LEU A 50 24.45 33.87 14.95
N LEU A 51 23.49 33.02 15.31
CA LEU A 51 22.83 33.08 16.61
C LEU A 51 23.83 32.94 17.76
N ARG A 52 24.77 31.99 17.67
CA ARG A 52 25.81 31.80 18.69
C ARG A 52 26.76 32.99 18.80
N ARG A 53 27.08 33.66 17.69
CA ARG A 53 27.96 34.84 17.67
C ARG A 53 27.30 36.08 18.29
N HIS A 54 25.98 36.22 18.12
CA HIS A 54 25.23 37.38 18.60
C HIS A 54 24.45 37.13 19.90
N ALA A 55 24.47 35.90 20.41
CA ALA A 55 23.90 35.59 21.71
C ALA A 55 24.67 36.36 22.79
N PRO A 56 23.97 37.08 23.69
CA PRO A 56 24.62 37.72 24.82
C PRO A 56 25.31 36.65 25.68
N PRO A 57 26.45 36.98 26.32
CA PRO A 57 27.09 36.07 27.26
C PRO A 57 26.10 35.76 28.38
N ALA A 58 25.58 34.54 28.38
CA ALA A 58 24.71 34.07 29.45
C ALA A 58 25.61 33.73 30.65
N GLY A 59 25.41 34.43 31.76
CA GLY A 59 25.87 33.95 33.06
C GLY A 59 25.21 32.60 33.40
N PRO A 60 25.71 31.89 34.44
CA PRO A 60 25.09 30.64 34.87
C PRO A 60 23.60 30.88 35.14
N PRO A 61 22.69 30.22 34.41
CA PRO A 61 21.27 30.46 34.58
C PRO A 61 20.84 29.96 35.95
N ASP A 62 19.97 30.72 36.63
CA ASP A 62 19.28 30.20 37.80
C ASP A 62 18.20 29.22 37.34
N TRP A 63 18.48 27.93 37.51
CA TRP A 63 17.57 26.84 37.15
C TRP A 63 16.64 26.44 38.30
N THR A 64 16.68 27.16 39.43
CA THR A 64 15.88 26.86 40.61
C THR A 64 14.39 26.94 40.25
N GLY A 65 13.64 25.87 40.55
CA GLY A 65 12.22 25.74 40.20
C GLY A 65 11.93 25.17 38.80
N PHE A 66 12.69 25.56 37.76
CA PHE A 66 12.51 25.02 36.40
C PHE A 66 13.04 23.59 36.25
N TRP A 67 14.24 23.32 36.77
CA TRP A 67 14.92 22.04 36.57
C TRP A 67 14.11 20.84 37.07
N GLN A 68 13.38 21.02 38.18
CA GLN A 68 12.52 19.97 38.75
C GLN A 68 11.41 19.56 37.79
N GLY A 69 10.83 20.52 37.05
CA GLY A 69 9.84 20.24 36.02
C GLY A 69 10.43 19.47 34.84
N VAL A 70 11.64 19.84 34.41
CA VAL A 70 12.37 19.14 33.32
C VAL A 70 12.66 17.70 33.72
N VAL A 71 13.21 17.47 34.92
CA VAL A 71 13.51 16.13 35.43
C VAL A 71 12.25 15.26 35.47
N ARG A 72 11.14 15.81 35.98
CA ARG A 72 9.86 15.09 36.03
C ARG A 72 9.35 14.75 34.63
N GLY A 73 9.38 15.71 33.72
CA GLY A 73 8.98 15.48 32.32
C GLY A 73 9.82 14.42 31.61
N VAL A 74 11.14 14.41 31.83
CA VAL A 74 12.03 13.36 31.29
C VAL A 74 11.73 11.99 31.90
N GLN A 75 11.48 11.94 33.21
CA GLN A 75 11.10 10.69 33.88
C GLN A 75 9.75 10.16 33.37
N ASP A 76 8.76 11.02 33.21
CA ASP A 76 7.45 10.67 32.68
C ASP A 76 7.55 10.19 31.22
N ALA A 77 8.34 10.85 30.38
CA ALA A 77 8.57 10.44 28.99
C ALA A 77 9.32 9.09 28.87
N ARG A 78 10.13 8.73 29.88
CA ARG A 78 10.78 7.42 29.96
C ARG A 78 9.84 6.31 30.43
N ARG A 79 8.70 6.64 31.04
CA ARG A 79 7.74 5.61 31.44
C ARG A 79 7.19 4.96 30.18
N PRO A 80 7.27 3.63 30.05
CA PRO A 80 6.70 2.95 28.90
C PRO A 80 5.19 3.23 28.90
N VAL A 81 4.70 3.83 27.82
CA VAL A 81 3.26 3.88 27.57
C VAL A 81 2.79 2.43 27.46
N PRO A 82 1.80 1.98 28.25
CA PRO A 82 1.30 0.62 28.13
C PRO A 82 0.82 0.44 26.70
N ALA A 83 1.54 -0.36 25.92
CA ALA A 83 1.10 -0.75 24.59
C ALA A 83 -0.24 -1.46 24.75
N PRO A 84 -1.27 -1.15 23.94
CA PRO A 84 -2.52 -1.89 24.01
C PRO A 84 -2.19 -3.36 23.80
N ALA A 85 -2.40 -4.17 24.83
CA ALA A 85 -2.19 -5.60 24.75
C ALA A 85 -3.03 -6.09 23.56
N ARG A 86 -2.36 -6.46 22.48
CA ARG A 86 -2.99 -7.02 21.28
C ARG A 86 -3.58 -8.34 21.74
N ARG A 87 -4.83 -8.30 22.19
CA ARG A 87 -5.57 -9.48 22.64
C ARG A 87 -5.71 -10.39 21.43
N TRP A 88 -4.77 -11.33 21.33
CA TRP A 88 -4.84 -12.55 20.54
C TRP A 88 -5.87 -13.48 21.19
N GLY A 89 -7.04 -12.94 21.54
CA GLY A 89 -8.18 -13.69 22.03
C GLY A 89 -9.12 -13.84 20.84
N TRP A 90 -9.56 -15.06 20.59
CA TRP A 90 -10.53 -15.42 19.57
C TRP A 90 -11.56 -14.30 19.37
N ARG A 91 -11.51 -13.65 18.20
CA ARG A 91 -12.51 -12.68 17.80
C ARG A 91 -13.69 -13.48 17.24
N PRO A 92 -14.83 -13.60 17.95
CA PRO A 92 -15.98 -14.38 17.46
C PRO A 92 -16.53 -13.88 16.12
N GLY A 93 -16.22 -12.63 15.73
CA GLY A 93 -16.52 -12.11 14.40
C GLY A 93 -15.80 -12.82 13.24
N LEU A 94 -14.66 -13.47 13.47
CA LEU A 94 -13.99 -14.28 12.44
C LEU A 94 -14.76 -15.56 12.13
N ALA A 95 -15.41 -16.15 13.13
CA ALA A 95 -16.26 -17.34 12.93
C ALA A 95 -17.50 -16.99 12.09
N VAL A 96 -18.17 -15.86 12.40
CA VAL A 96 -19.32 -15.37 11.64
C VAL A 96 -18.94 -15.01 10.20
N GLY A 97 -17.81 -14.33 9.99
CA GLY A 97 -17.33 -13.99 8.66
C GLY A 97 -17.02 -15.22 7.80
N SER A 98 -16.43 -16.26 8.39
CA SER A 98 -16.12 -17.51 7.67
C SER A 98 -17.37 -18.29 7.25
N ALA A 99 -18.42 -18.30 8.09
CA ALA A 99 -19.68 -18.96 7.77
C ALA A 99 -20.40 -18.26 6.61
N LEU A 100 -20.44 -16.92 6.59
CA LEU A 100 -21.05 -16.16 5.50
C LEU A 100 -20.29 -16.34 4.18
N ALA A 101 -18.96 -16.36 4.22
CA ALA A 101 -18.14 -16.60 3.03
C ALA A 101 -18.37 -18.01 2.45
N ALA A 102 -18.47 -19.04 3.30
CA ALA A 102 -18.76 -20.40 2.87
C ALA A 102 -20.14 -20.53 2.21
N LEU A 103 -21.17 -19.90 2.80
CA LEU A 103 -22.52 -19.86 2.24
C LEU A 103 -22.55 -19.14 0.87
N PHE A 104 -21.82 -18.03 0.75
CA PHE A 104 -21.74 -17.28 -0.50
C PHE A 104 -21.08 -18.08 -1.62
N VAL A 105 -19.96 -18.75 -1.33
CA VAL A 105 -19.29 -19.63 -2.30
C VAL A 105 -20.21 -20.78 -2.70
N ALA A 106 -20.84 -21.47 -1.74
CA ALA A 106 -21.76 -22.57 -2.04
C ALA A 106 -22.94 -22.13 -2.92
N SER A 107 -23.49 -20.93 -2.67
CA SER A 107 -24.56 -20.35 -3.49
C SER A 107 -24.11 -20.09 -4.93
N ILE A 108 -22.91 -19.52 -5.12
CA ILE A 108 -22.35 -19.28 -6.47
C ILE A 108 -22.15 -20.60 -7.21
N THR A 109 -21.56 -21.62 -6.56
CA THR A 109 -21.29 -22.91 -7.19
C THR A 109 -22.59 -23.60 -7.60
N ALA A 110 -23.61 -23.60 -6.73
CA ALA A 110 -24.93 -24.14 -7.03
C ALA A 110 -25.59 -23.41 -8.21
N TRP A 111 -25.43 -22.08 -8.28
CA TRP A 111 -25.94 -21.29 -9.40
C TRP A 111 -25.24 -21.65 -10.71
N GLN A 112 -23.91 -21.78 -10.70
CA GLN A 112 -23.13 -22.19 -11.89
C GLN A 112 -23.51 -23.58 -12.41
N LEU A 113 -23.79 -24.53 -11.51
CA LEU A 113 -24.27 -25.87 -11.87
C LEU A 113 -25.69 -25.86 -12.46
N SER A 114 -26.50 -24.85 -12.09
CA SER A 114 -27.88 -24.72 -12.55
C SER A 114 -28.03 -23.95 -13.87
N VAL A 115 -26.95 -23.33 -14.37
CA VAL A 115 -26.98 -22.69 -15.69
C VAL A 115 -26.97 -23.79 -16.75
N PRO A 116 -28.06 -23.98 -17.52
CA PRO A 116 -28.07 -24.98 -18.58
C PRO A 116 -26.98 -24.64 -19.61
N PRO A 117 -26.27 -25.65 -20.15
CA PRO A 117 -25.30 -25.42 -21.21
C PRO A 117 -26.02 -24.73 -22.38
N ARG A 118 -25.45 -23.62 -22.86
CA ARG A 118 -25.96 -22.95 -24.07
C ARG A 118 -25.95 -23.98 -25.21
N PRO A 119 -27.04 -24.14 -25.99
CA PRO A 119 -27.02 -25.07 -27.11
C PRO A 119 -25.91 -24.64 -28.06
N GLY A 120 -24.85 -25.45 -28.12
CA GLY A 120 -23.74 -25.24 -29.03
C GLY A 120 -24.23 -25.37 -30.46
N VAL A 121 -23.78 -24.47 -31.33
CA VAL A 121 -24.02 -24.59 -32.77
C VAL A 121 -23.26 -25.82 -33.25
N LEU A 122 -24.00 -26.86 -33.65
CA LEU A 122 -23.44 -28.09 -34.21
C LEU A 122 -23.23 -27.86 -35.71
N VAL A 123 -22.00 -27.56 -36.13
CA VAL A 123 -21.65 -27.48 -37.56
C VAL A 123 -21.38 -28.89 -38.05
N SER A 124 -22.35 -29.50 -38.72
CA SER A 124 -22.17 -30.78 -39.39
C SER A 124 -21.64 -30.52 -40.80
N SER A 125 -20.41 -30.96 -41.08
CA SER A 125 -19.84 -30.89 -42.44
C SER A 125 -20.45 -31.99 -43.29
N ALA A 126 -21.15 -31.63 -44.37
CA ALA A 126 -21.65 -32.60 -45.34
C ALA A 126 -20.63 -32.72 -46.48
N GLU A 127 -20.06 -33.91 -46.68
CA GLU A 127 -19.25 -34.21 -47.86
C GLU A 127 -20.15 -34.30 -49.10
N THR A 128 -19.91 -33.43 -50.08
CA THR A 128 -20.60 -33.45 -51.37
C THR A 128 -19.85 -34.29 -52.39
N ALA A 129 -20.58 -35.02 -53.24
CA ALA A 129 -20.04 -35.89 -54.28
C ALA A 129 -19.35 -35.14 -55.45
N THR A 130 -19.34 -33.81 -55.43
CA THR A 130 -18.72 -32.94 -56.44
C THR A 130 -17.28 -32.58 -56.02
N PRO A 131 -16.25 -32.79 -56.86
CA PRO A 131 -14.89 -32.38 -56.54
C PRO A 131 -14.82 -30.84 -56.46
N GLY A 132 -14.51 -30.29 -55.29
CA GLY A 132 -14.24 -28.85 -55.08
C GLY A 132 -15.34 -28.04 -54.35
N GLY A 133 -16.56 -28.57 -54.20
CA GLY A 133 -17.62 -27.85 -53.48
C GLY A 133 -17.52 -28.07 -51.97
N THR A 134 -17.50 -26.99 -51.16
CA THR A 134 -17.65 -27.08 -49.70
C THR A 134 -19.02 -26.54 -49.31
N VAL A 135 -19.87 -27.36 -48.68
CA VAL A 135 -21.21 -26.95 -48.24
C VAL A 135 -21.23 -26.78 -46.73
N MET A 136 -21.63 -25.59 -46.27
CA MET A 136 -21.84 -25.29 -44.85
C MET A 136 -23.34 -25.17 -44.58
N VAL A 137 -23.87 -26.08 -43.74
CA VAL A 137 -25.28 -26.06 -43.32
C VAL A 137 -25.36 -25.49 -41.92
N TYR A 138 -26.06 -24.35 -41.78
CA TYR A 138 -26.35 -23.73 -40.49
C TYR A 138 -27.82 -23.98 -40.13
N SER A 139 -28.05 -24.71 -39.05
CA SER A 139 -29.39 -24.94 -38.47
C SER A 139 -29.42 -24.40 -37.03
N PRO A 140 -30.00 -23.22 -36.79
CA PRO A 140 -30.20 -22.71 -35.43
C PRO A 140 -31.28 -23.55 -34.72
N PRO A 141 -31.07 -23.96 -33.45
CA PRO A 141 -31.95 -24.90 -32.76
C PRO A 141 -33.38 -24.38 -32.47
N GLU A 142 -33.61 -23.07 -32.65
CA GLU A 142 -34.88 -22.40 -32.32
C GLU A 142 -35.83 -22.22 -33.51
N LYS A 143 -35.37 -22.49 -34.74
CA LYS A 143 -36.18 -22.34 -35.96
C LYS A 143 -35.96 -23.55 -36.84
N ASP A 144 -37.05 -24.17 -37.28
CA ASP A 144 -37.07 -25.35 -38.15
C ASP A 144 -36.69 -24.98 -39.61
N VAL A 145 -35.56 -24.27 -39.76
CA VAL A 145 -35.07 -23.67 -41.00
C VAL A 145 -33.57 -23.92 -41.09
N ALA A 146 -33.15 -24.65 -42.11
CA ALA A 146 -31.74 -24.84 -42.44
C ALA A 146 -31.32 -23.83 -43.51
N VAL A 147 -30.26 -23.07 -43.26
CA VAL A 147 -29.64 -22.19 -44.26
C VAL A 147 -28.42 -22.91 -44.82
N VAL A 148 -28.46 -23.20 -46.11
CA VAL A 148 -27.38 -23.90 -46.84
C VAL A 148 -26.66 -22.87 -47.70
N TRP A 149 -25.37 -22.64 -47.41
CA TRP A 149 -24.51 -21.80 -48.24
C TRP A 149 -23.69 -22.70 -49.17
N LEU A 150 -23.79 -22.45 -50.48
CA LEU A 150 -22.97 -23.07 -51.49
C LEU A 150 -21.88 -22.07 -51.91
N PHE A 151 -20.62 -22.45 -51.75
CA PHE A 151 -19.48 -21.70 -52.26
C PHE A 151 -18.97 -22.41 -53.52
N GLU A 152 -19.09 -21.75 -54.67
CA GLU A 152 -18.40 -22.11 -55.91
C GLU A 152 -17.16 -21.20 -56.01
N ASP A 153 -16.00 -21.78 -56.35
CA ASP A 153 -14.75 -21.05 -56.60
C ASP A 153 -14.85 -20.11 -57.82
#